data_AF-A0A248TF33-F1
#
_entry.id   AF-A0A248TF33-F1
#
_cell.length_a   1.000
_cell.length_b   1.000
_cell.length_c   1.000
_cell.angle_alpha   90.00
_cell.angle_beta   90.00
_cell.angle_gamma   90.00
#
_symmetry.space_group_name_H-M   'P 1'
#
loop_
_entity.id
_entity.type
_entity.pdbx_description
1 polymer ?
#
loop_
_entity_poly.entity_id
_entity_poly.type
_entity_poly.pdbx_seq_one_letter_code
_entity_poly.pdbx_strand_id
1 'polypeptide(L)'
;MSKYEIIAEEVTKRIFREDPTLIERYGERGRNQTFIDNMHHLDYLKTAMELNTSKIFTDYALWLRGILIKYGMTTQTLIDNFLFLEEELEKCTVVESEISSAYIGLLGEAVSILRDVQGGEAQ
;
A
#
# COMPACT_ATOMS: atom_id res chain seq x y z
N MET A 1 -8.04 10.82 -15.54
CA MET A 1 -7.49 10.16 -14.34
C MET A 1 -6.83 11.22 -13.48
N SER A 2 -7.15 11.26 -12.19
CA SER A 2 -6.47 12.06 -11.18
C SER A 2 -5.03 11.58 -11.00
N LYS A 3 -4.18 12.41 -10.37
CA LYS A 3 -2.79 12.03 -10.04
C LYS A 3 -2.71 10.75 -9.20
N TYR A 4 -3.68 10.53 -8.31
CA TYR A 4 -3.75 9.33 -7.47
C TYR A 4 -4.23 8.09 -8.23
N GLU A 5 -5.17 8.25 -9.16
CA GLU A 5 -5.58 7.14 -10.03
C GLU A 5 -4.42 6.65 -10.92
N ILE A 6 -3.53 7.55 -11.35
CA ILE A 6 -2.33 7.17 -12.11
C ILE A 6 -1.40 6.30 -11.26
N ILE A 7 -1.10 6.73 -10.03
CA ILE A 7 -0.25 5.97 -9.09
C ILE A 7 -0.87 4.61 -8.78
N ALA A 8 -2.16 4.58 -8.41
CA ALA A 8 -2.84 3.34 -8.06
C ALA A 8 -2.87 2.34 -9.24
N GLU A 9 -3.07 2.83 -10.47
CA GLU A 9 -3.05 2.00 -11.67
C GLU A 9 -1.65 1.45 -11.96
N GLU A 10 -0.59 2.25 -11.86
CA GLU A 10 0.79 1.79 -12.10
C GLU A 10 1.26 0.77 -11.05
N VAL A 11 0.95 1.00 -9.77
CA VAL A 11 1.24 0.02 -8.72
C VAL A 11 0.45 -1.27 -8.93
N THR A 12 -0.83 -1.18 -9.28
CA THR A 12 -1.65 -2.37 -9.58
C THR A 12 -1.08 -3.17 -10.74
N LYS A 13 -0.68 -2.51 -11.84
CA LYS A 13 -0.02 -3.18 -12.97
C LYS A 13 1.29 -3.84 -12.55
N ARG A 14 2.06 -3.19 -11.68
CA ARG A 14 3.32 -3.75 -11.17
C ARG A 14 3.07 -5.00 -10.33
N ILE A 15 2.13 -4.97 -9.39
CA ILE A 15 1.79 -6.13 -8.54
C ILE A 15 1.48 -7.37 -9.39
N PHE A 16 0.64 -7.24 -10.41
CA PHE A 16 0.28 -8.36 -11.29
C PHE A 16 1.38 -8.76 -12.28
N ARG A 17 2.37 -7.89 -12.50
CA ARG A 17 3.57 -8.22 -13.29
C ARG A 17 4.58 -9.01 -12.47
N GLU A 18 4.80 -8.62 -11.21
CA GLU A 18 5.74 -9.27 -10.29
C GLU A 18 5.17 -10.60 -9.75
N ASP A 19 3.85 -10.69 -9.56
CA ASP A 19 3.17 -11.95 -9.23
C ASP A 19 2.03 -12.25 -10.21
N PRO A 20 2.35 -12.88 -11.36
CA PRO A 20 1.34 -13.31 -12.33
C PRO A 20 0.34 -14.31 -11.77
N THR A 21 0.66 -15.03 -10.69
CA THR A 21 -0.27 -16.04 -10.12
C THR A 21 -1.51 -15.40 -9.51
N LEU A 22 -1.46 -14.10 -9.18
CA LEU A 22 -2.62 -13.34 -8.69
C LEU A 22 -3.75 -13.27 -9.71
N ILE A 23 -3.44 -13.23 -11.01
CA ILE A 23 -4.49 -13.22 -12.04
C ILE A 23 -5.18 -14.58 -12.13
N GLU A 24 -4.45 -15.67 -11.97
CA GLU A 24 -5.01 -17.02 -11.97
C GLU A 24 -5.89 -17.24 -10.73
N ARG A 25 -5.48 -16.71 -9.58
CA ARG A 25 -6.17 -16.87 -8.30
C ARG A 25 -7.39 -15.98 -8.14
N TYR A 26 -7.33 -14.73 -8.60
CA TYR A 26 -8.35 -13.71 -8.31
C TYR A 26 -9.00 -13.09 -9.56
N GLY A 27 -8.43 -13.31 -10.74
CA GLY A 27 -8.93 -12.77 -12.02
C GLY A 27 -8.97 -11.24 -12.07
N GLU A 28 -9.71 -10.73 -13.05
CA GLU A 28 -9.92 -9.27 -13.24
C GLU A 28 -10.57 -8.61 -12.03
N ARG A 29 -11.39 -9.36 -11.28
CA ARG A 29 -11.96 -8.86 -10.03
C ARG A 29 -10.89 -8.57 -9.00
N GLY A 30 -9.89 -9.44 -8.86
CA GLY A 30 -8.73 -9.22 -8.00
C GLY A 30 -7.98 -7.97 -8.40
N ARG A 31 -7.70 -7.80 -9.70
CA ARG A 31 -7.02 -6.62 -10.23
C ARG A 31 -7.76 -5.33 -9.89
N ASN A 32 -9.07 -5.30 -10.10
CA ASN A 32 -9.90 -4.14 -9.76
C ASN A 32 -9.92 -3.87 -8.25
N GLN A 33 -9.95 -4.92 -7.41
CA GLN A 33 -9.89 -4.74 -5.96
C GLN A 33 -8.53 -4.20 -5.51
N THR A 34 -7.42 -4.67 -6.09
CA THR A 34 -6.08 -4.13 -5.82
C THR A 34 -5.97 -2.65 -6.19
N PHE A 35 -6.58 -2.23 -7.31
CA PHE A 35 -6.66 -0.81 -7.67
C PHE A 35 -7.43 -0.01 -6.61
N ILE A 36 -8.59 -0.51 -6.17
CA ILE A 36 -9.40 0.12 -5.12
C ILE A 36 -8.63 0.19 -3.79
N ASP A 37 -7.91 -0.87 -3.43
CA ASP A 37 -7.10 -0.92 -2.22
C ASP A 37 -5.97 0.13 -2.27
N ASN A 38 -5.30 0.29 -3.41
CA ASN A 38 -4.28 1.33 -3.62
C ASN A 38 -4.85 2.74 -3.53
N MET A 39 -6.06 2.97 -4.04
CA MET A 39 -6.76 4.24 -3.85
C MET A 39 -7.05 4.50 -2.35
N HIS A 40 -7.50 3.48 -1.62
CA HIS A 40 -7.70 3.60 -0.18
C HIS A 40 -6.40 3.87 0.56
N HIS A 41 -5.28 3.23 0.20
CA HIS A 41 -3.97 3.54 0.79
C HIS A 41 -3.64 5.03 0.65
N LEU A 42 -3.83 5.59 -0.54
CA LEU A 42 -3.59 7.01 -0.82
C LEU A 42 -4.54 7.95 -0.03
N ASP A 43 -5.80 7.56 0.17
CA ASP A 43 -6.76 8.33 1.00
C ASP A 43 -6.35 8.37 2.48
N TYR A 44 -5.88 7.24 3.02
CA TYR A 44 -5.40 7.18 4.41
C TYR A 44 -4.07 7.94 4.58
N LEU A 45 -3.16 7.89 3.59
CA LEU A 45 -1.94 8.70 3.58
C LEU A 45 -2.25 10.20 3.59
N LYS A 46 -3.18 10.62 2.73
CA LYS A 46 -3.67 12.00 2.70
C LYS A 46 -4.21 12.43 4.05
N THR A 47 -5.07 11.62 4.65
CA THR A 47 -5.69 11.92 5.95
C THR A 47 -4.65 12.00 7.07
N ALA A 48 -3.71 11.06 7.12
CA ALA A 48 -2.61 11.05 8.09
C ALA A 48 -1.72 12.30 7.98
N MET A 49 -1.40 12.71 6.75
CA MET A 49 -0.63 13.93 6.47
C MET A 49 -1.41 15.20 6.88
N GLU A 50 -2.68 15.32 6.48
CA GLU A 50 -3.51 16.50 6.80
C GLU A 50 -3.73 16.68 8.30
N LEU A 51 -3.79 15.58 9.06
CA LEU A 51 -3.91 15.57 10.51
C LEU A 51 -2.55 15.57 11.24
N ASN A 52 -1.44 15.58 10.50
CA ASN A 52 -0.07 15.53 11.02
C ASN A 52 0.14 14.40 12.04
N THR A 53 -0.35 13.19 11.73
CA THR A 53 -0.24 12.02 12.60
C THR A 53 -0.11 10.75 11.79
N SER A 54 0.98 10.01 12.02
CA SER A 54 1.19 8.70 11.39
C SER A 54 0.27 7.62 11.92
N LYS A 55 -0.38 7.85 13.08
CA LYS A 55 -1.27 6.90 13.73
C LYS A 55 -2.44 6.46 12.84
N ILE A 56 -2.98 7.37 12.03
CA ILE A 56 -4.10 7.07 11.12
C ILE A 56 -3.70 5.99 10.11
N PHE A 57 -2.52 6.12 9.50
CA PHE A 57 -2.06 5.19 8.47
C PHE A 57 -1.50 3.88 9.08
N THR A 58 -0.81 3.97 10.21
CA THR A 58 -0.22 2.79 10.88
C THR A 58 -1.28 1.90 11.53
N ASP A 59 -2.31 2.46 12.18
CA ASP A 59 -3.45 1.69 12.69
C ASP A 59 -4.23 1.05 11.53
N TYR A 60 -4.39 1.77 10.41
CA TYR A 60 -4.99 1.25 9.18
C TYR A 60 -4.23 0.05 8.62
N ALA A 61 -2.89 0.15 8.52
CA ALA A 61 -2.04 -0.93 8.03
C ALA A 61 -2.17 -2.20 8.89
N LEU A 62 -2.15 -2.06 10.22
CA LEU A 62 -2.31 -3.18 11.15
C LEU A 62 -3.69 -3.84 11.03
N TRP A 63 -4.76 -3.04 10.91
CA TRP A 63 -6.11 -3.53 10.72
C TRP A 63 -6.24 -4.28 9.37
N LEU A 64 -5.75 -3.68 8.29
CA LEU A 64 -5.82 -4.27 6.94
C LEU A 64 -5.04 -5.58 6.88
N ARG A 65 -3.84 -5.64 7.48
CA ARG A 65 -3.07 -6.87 7.63
C ARG A 65 -3.93 -7.99 8.22
N GLY A 66 -4.65 -7.72 9.31
CA GLY A 66 -5.52 -8.70 9.96
C GLY A 66 -6.67 -9.19 9.06
N ILE A 67 -7.15 -8.36 8.13
CA ILE A 67 -8.14 -8.75 7.12
C ILE A 67 -7.47 -9.62 6.05
N LEU A 68 -6.37 -9.17 5.46
CA LEU A 68 -5.70 -9.85 4.35
C LEU A 68 -5.22 -11.25 4.74
N ILE A 69 -4.73 -11.44 5.97
CA ILE A 69 -4.37 -12.76 6.50
C ILE A 69 -5.57 -13.71 6.52
N LYS A 70 -6.76 -13.23 6.92
CA LYS A 70 -8.00 -14.06 6.91
C LYS A 70 -8.41 -14.50 5.50
N TYR A 71 -8.02 -13.74 4.47
CA TYR A 71 -8.26 -14.07 3.06
C TYR A 71 -7.10 -14.83 2.40
N GLY A 72 -6.12 -15.30 3.20
CA GLY A 72 -5.03 -16.15 2.72
C GLY A 72 -3.92 -15.40 1.99
N MET A 73 -3.76 -14.10 2.27
CA MET A 73 -2.57 -13.33 1.92
C MET A 73 -1.59 -13.28 3.11
N THR A 74 -0.37 -12.84 2.85
CA THR A 74 0.68 -12.73 3.88
C THR A 74 0.89 -11.27 4.28
N THR A 75 1.50 -11.04 5.46
CA THR A 75 1.97 -9.69 5.82
C THR A 75 2.94 -9.14 4.78
N GLN A 76 3.76 -10.01 4.18
CA GLN A 76 4.70 -9.63 3.12
C GLN A 76 3.98 -9.05 1.90
N THR A 77 2.84 -9.60 1.49
CA THR A 77 2.04 -9.09 0.36
C THR A 77 1.63 -7.63 0.56
N LEU A 78 1.27 -7.24 1.79
CA LEU A 78 0.93 -5.85 2.10
C LEU A 78 2.17 -4.95 2.13
N ILE A 79 3.26 -5.44 2.71
CA ILE A 79 4.55 -4.73 2.72
C ILE A 79 5.01 -4.44 1.29
N ASP A 80 4.97 -5.45 0.41
CA ASP A 80 5.40 -5.30 -0.99
C ASP A 80 4.57 -4.24 -1.72
N ASN A 81 3.25 -4.20 -1.49
CA ASN A 81 2.41 -3.14 -2.04
C ASN A 81 2.83 -1.74 -1.56
N PHE A 82 3.07 -1.58 -0.26
CA PHE A 82 3.52 -0.29 0.29
C PHE A 82 4.89 0.13 -0.28
N LEU A 83 5.83 -0.80 -0.45
CA LEU A 83 7.11 -0.52 -1.09
C LEU A 83 6.94 -0.12 -2.56
N PHE A 84 6.04 -0.76 -3.30
CA PHE A 84 5.74 -0.35 -4.68
C PHE A 84 5.09 1.03 -4.76
N LEU A 85 4.24 1.40 -3.79
CA LEU A 85 3.72 2.76 -3.66
C LEU A 85 4.82 3.77 -3.36
N GLU A 86 5.74 3.48 -2.44
CA GLU A 86 6.90 4.34 -2.15
C GLU A 86 7.72 4.61 -3.43
N GLU A 87 8.11 3.56 -4.13
CA GLU A 87 8.89 3.68 -5.37
C GLU A 87 8.13 4.43 -6.49
N GLU A 88 6.80 4.26 -6.57
CA GLU A 88 5.98 5.01 -7.53
C GLU A 88 5.91 6.49 -7.16
N LEU A 89 5.79 6.82 -5.88
CA LEU A 89 5.77 8.20 -5.36
C LEU A 89 7.12 8.90 -5.54
N GLU A 90 8.24 8.19 -5.44
CA GLU A 90 9.60 8.73 -5.64
C GLU A 90 9.85 9.20 -7.08
N LYS A 91 9.36 8.45 -8.07
CA LYS A 91 9.56 8.77 -9.51
C LYS A 91 8.44 9.63 -10.10
N CYS A 92 7.31 9.72 -9.41
CA CYS A 92 6.13 10.42 -9.88
C CYS A 92 6.36 11.94 -9.89
N THR A 93 6.07 12.58 -11.03
CA THR A 93 6.18 14.04 -11.20
C THR A 93 4.84 14.77 -11.10
N VAL A 94 3.73 14.04 -10.95
CA VAL A 94 2.37 14.59 -10.89
C VAL A 94 1.88 14.87 -9.47
N VAL A 95 2.59 14.35 -8.45
CA VAL A 95 2.39 14.67 -7.04
C VAL A 95 3.53 15.60 -6.61
N GLU A 96 3.20 16.61 -5.83
CA GLU A 96 4.12 17.61 -5.31
C GLU A 96 5.16 16.93 -4.40
N SER A 97 6.43 17.32 -4.52
CA SER A 97 7.56 16.67 -3.84
C SER A 97 7.41 16.57 -2.33
N GLU A 98 6.84 17.60 -1.70
CA GLU A 98 6.58 17.68 -0.27
C GLU A 98 5.52 16.66 0.16
N ILE A 99 4.47 16.49 -0.66
CA ILE A 99 3.41 15.50 -0.42
C ILE A 99 3.96 14.09 -0.62
N SER A 100 4.70 13.83 -1.71
CA SER A 100 5.34 12.54 -1.94
C SER A 100 6.27 12.17 -0.77
N SER A 101 7.10 13.10 -0.31
CA SER A 101 8.03 12.87 0.80
C SER A 101 7.29 12.54 2.10
N ALA A 102 6.18 13.23 2.39
CA ALA A 102 5.36 12.95 3.55
C ALA A 102 4.72 11.56 3.47
N TYR A 103 4.18 11.19 2.30
CA TYR A 103 3.57 9.87 2.09
C TYR A 103 4.59 8.74 2.21
N ILE A 104 5.79 8.91 1.64
CA ILE A 104 6.89 7.94 1.75
C ILE A 104 7.29 7.75 3.22
N GLY A 105 7.37 8.82 4.01
CA GLY A 105 7.63 8.71 5.45
C GLY A 105 6.56 7.88 6.19
N LEU A 106 5.28 8.12 5.89
CA LEU A 106 4.16 7.39 6.48
C LEU A 106 4.13 5.90 6.08
N LEU A 107 4.44 5.61 4.80
CA LEU A 107 4.58 4.24 4.30
C LEU A 107 5.72 3.53 5.03
N GLY A 108 6.87 4.18 5.19
CA GLY A 108 8.04 3.62 5.87
C GLY A 108 7.77 3.28 7.33
N GLU A 109 7.04 4.14 8.07
CA GLU A 109 6.60 3.85 9.43
C GLU A 109 5.67 2.63 9.49
N ALA A 110 4.71 2.52 8.57
CA ALA A 110 3.82 1.36 8.50
C ALA A 110 4.57 0.08 8.14
N VAL A 111 5.50 0.12 7.18
CA VAL A 111 6.35 -1.02 6.82
C VAL A 111 7.20 -1.48 8.01
N SER A 112 7.77 -0.55 8.78
CA SER A 112 8.52 -0.88 10.01
C SER A 112 7.65 -1.66 11.00
N ILE A 113 6.45 -1.14 11.30
CA ILE A 113 5.52 -1.78 12.23
C ILE A 113 5.06 -3.15 11.73
N LEU A 114 4.77 -3.29 10.44
CA LEU A 114 4.34 -4.57 9.86
C LEU A 114 5.45 -5.63 9.94
N ARG A 115 6.72 -5.23 9.73
CA ARG A 115 7.88 -6.12 9.87
C ARG A 115 8.10 -6.56 11.31
N ASP A 116 7.95 -5.65 12.27
CA ASP A 116 8.08 -5.98 13.70
C ASP A 116 7.04 -7.02 14.13
N VAL A 117 5.78 -6.83 13.71
CA VAL A 117 4.70 -7.79 14.00
C VAL A 117 4.93 -9.13 13.29
N GLN A 118 5.40 -9.12 12.05
CA GLN A 118 5.73 -10.35 11.31
C GLN A 118 6.86 -11.15 11.99
N GLY A 119 7.89 -10.46 12.50
CA GLY A 119 8.99 -11.10 13.23
C GLY A 119 8.59 -11.65 14.61
N GLY A 120 7.59 -11.03 15.26
CA GLY A 120 7.06 -11.48 16.54
C GLY A 120 6.16 -12.73 16.48
N GLU A 121 5.59 -13.06 15.32
CA GLU A 121 4.73 -14.25 15.13
C GLU A 121 5.50 -15.55 14.86
N ALA A 122 6.81 -15.46 14.63
CA ALA A 122 7.68 -16.62 14.40
C ALA A 122 8.28 -17.20 15.70
N GLN A 123 7.81 -16.76 16.88
CA GLN A 123 8.21 -17.23 18.22
C GLN A 123 7.01 -17.82 18.97
#